data_AF-A0A8H7BP49-F1
#
_entry.id   AF-A0A8H7BP49-F1
#
_cell.length_a   1.000
_cell.length_b   1.000
_cell.length_c   1.000
_cell.angle_alpha   90.00
_cell.angle_beta   90.00
_cell.angle_gamma   90.00
#
_symmetry.space_group_name_H-M   'P 1'
#
loop_
_entity.id
_entity.type
_entity.pdbx_description
1 polymer ?
#
loop_
_entity_poly.entity_id
_entity_poly.type
_entity_poly.pdbx_seq_one_letter_code
_entity_poly.pdbx_strand_id
1 'polypeptide(L)'
;MCVAAQNIARRVKNNPRKVKENGWADEDVDGFKGEEFDFQANLNMFDKAKVFAEIRESDDTEAETLLVTLNRLPRKQEQPKKVNLLPSEMVLDTAATSLRESQEESSGNESDNESSTPAQFMVKRRAKSGKRAASKIVAKVGQITCPTVSPLQMAHAEHECTKVMKFSEEQLIENGGRGSCMLALQAIGGAQRMQSGRIPTIAVLAGNNVIGAFGLSAARHLINHGCRVVVCVAGSRSALREIVASQQSMVDRIGGILVSSIRELNRYPTDLVIDAMVGSQEKLVDLQEEQPTYRMLCNMIGWANGQNAPVMSIDFPSGIDGNTGESDKSIPFIRPRWTVCMGAPKLGCLSKEVTGELYMTDLGIPRACWKKAGVKGWTAPWGADFLIALEYAS
;
A
#
# COMPACT_ATOMS: atom_id res chain seq x y z
N MET A 1 51.45 -23.20 -52.12
CA MET A 1 50.93 -24.57 -52.18
C MET A 1 49.55 -24.55 -51.56
N CYS A 2 48.53 -24.72 -52.41
CA CYS A 2 47.15 -25.04 -52.02
C CYS A 2 47.06 -26.48 -51.50
N VAL A 3 45.82 -26.89 -51.17
CA VAL A 3 45.26 -28.25 -50.94
C VAL A 3 44.91 -28.48 -49.46
N ALA A 4 43.75 -28.99 -49.06
CA ALA A 4 42.40 -29.10 -49.63
C ALA A 4 41.49 -29.60 -48.48
N ALA A 5 40.22 -29.20 -48.50
CA ALA A 5 39.17 -29.79 -47.68
C ALA A 5 38.76 -31.17 -48.25
N GLN A 6 38.48 -32.14 -47.37
CA GLN A 6 37.83 -33.39 -47.75
C GLN A 6 36.59 -33.65 -46.87
N ASN A 7 35.46 -33.72 -47.57
CA ASN A 7 34.15 -34.14 -47.09
C ASN A 7 34.15 -35.63 -46.73
N ILE A 8 33.55 -35.97 -45.58
CA ILE A 8 33.12 -37.34 -45.26
C ILE A 8 31.63 -37.30 -44.99
N ALA A 9 30.86 -37.80 -45.95
CA ALA A 9 29.44 -38.08 -45.80
C ALA A 9 29.23 -39.35 -44.95
N ARG A 10 28.37 -39.29 -43.93
CA ARG A 10 27.82 -40.48 -43.27
C ARG A 10 26.30 -40.49 -43.37
N ARG A 11 25.84 -41.57 -43.99
CA ARG A 11 24.49 -41.97 -44.37
C ARG A 11 23.75 -42.48 -43.13
N VAL A 12 22.65 -41.84 -42.73
CA VAL A 12 21.76 -42.33 -41.67
C VAL A 12 20.47 -42.84 -42.30
N LYS A 13 20.10 -44.08 -41.96
CA LYS A 13 18.91 -44.78 -42.44
C LYS A 13 17.65 -44.23 -41.75
N ASN A 14 16.66 -43.83 -42.56
CA ASN A 14 15.31 -43.49 -42.11
C ASN A 14 14.54 -44.76 -41.70
N ASN A 15 13.89 -44.71 -40.54
CA ASN A 15 12.78 -45.59 -40.18
C ASN A 15 11.66 -44.70 -39.59
N PRO A 16 10.42 -44.69 -40.12
CA PRO A 16 9.43 -43.72 -39.71
C PRO A 16 8.71 -44.21 -38.45
N ARG A 17 8.91 -43.53 -37.33
CA ARG A 17 7.97 -43.58 -36.21
C ARG A 17 6.92 -42.50 -36.43
N LYS A 18 5.66 -42.91 -36.55
CA LYS A 18 4.48 -42.03 -36.56
C LYS A 18 4.48 -41.14 -35.31
N VAL A 19 4.76 -39.86 -35.49
CA VAL A 19 4.42 -38.81 -34.53
C VAL A 19 3.06 -38.28 -34.98
N LYS A 20 2.07 -38.29 -34.07
CA LYS A 20 0.81 -37.58 -34.29
C LYS A 20 1.13 -36.08 -34.28
N GLU A 21 0.98 -35.44 -35.41
CA GLU A 21 0.93 -33.97 -35.51
C GLU A 21 -0.26 -33.48 -34.69
N ASN A 22 0.01 -32.66 -33.68
CA ASN A 22 -0.96 -31.68 -33.24
C ASN A 22 -0.93 -30.57 -34.30
N GLY A 23 -1.87 -30.60 -35.24
CA GLY A 23 -2.01 -29.68 -36.36
C GLY A 23 -2.41 -28.27 -35.94
N TRP A 24 -1.54 -27.60 -35.18
CA TRP A 24 -1.65 -26.18 -34.82
C TRP A 24 -0.46 -25.37 -35.33
N ALA A 25 0.57 -26.02 -35.88
CA ALA A 25 1.85 -25.39 -36.18
C ALA A 25 2.12 -25.16 -37.67
N ASP A 26 1.34 -25.76 -38.59
CA ASP A 26 1.59 -25.70 -40.05
C ASP A 26 0.41 -25.14 -40.88
N GLU A 27 -0.59 -24.52 -40.25
CA GLU A 27 -1.65 -23.82 -41.01
C GLU A 27 -1.29 -22.34 -41.22
N ASP A 28 -1.20 -21.94 -42.49
CA ASP A 28 -1.01 -20.56 -42.93
C ASP A 28 -2.14 -19.67 -42.36
N VAL A 29 -1.79 -18.82 -41.39
CA VAL A 29 -2.72 -17.92 -40.69
C VAL A 29 -3.38 -16.89 -41.61
N ASP A 30 -2.85 -16.70 -42.82
CA ASP A 30 -3.39 -15.79 -43.83
C ASP A 30 -4.56 -16.37 -44.66
N GLY A 31 -4.93 -17.64 -44.45
CA GLY A 31 -6.10 -18.26 -45.09
C GLY A 31 -7.47 -17.82 -44.56
N PHE A 32 -7.52 -17.20 -43.38
CA PHE A 32 -8.79 -16.88 -42.69
C PHE A 32 -9.41 -15.51 -43.05
N LYS A 33 -8.87 -14.79 -44.05
CA LYS A 33 -9.43 -13.48 -44.46
C LYS A 33 -10.70 -13.56 -45.34
N GLY A 34 -11.27 -14.75 -45.54
CA GLY A 34 -12.40 -14.96 -46.46
C GLY A 34 -13.74 -15.31 -45.82
N GLU A 35 -13.79 -15.73 -44.55
CA GLU A 35 -15.05 -16.07 -43.89
C GLU A 35 -15.42 -14.98 -42.88
N GLU A 36 -16.42 -14.17 -43.22
CA GLU A 36 -17.01 -13.20 -42.29
C GLU A 36 -17.50 -13.94 -41.04
N PHE A 37 -16.86 -13.67 -39.91
CA PHE A 37 -17.21 -14.25 -38.62
C PHE A 37 -18.63 -13.79 -38.23
N ASP A 38 -19.61 -14.68 -38.43
CA ASP A 38 -21.02 -14.41 -38.15
C ASP A 38 -21.33 -14.59 -36.66
N PHE A 39 -21.30 -13.48 -35.94
CA PHE A 39 -21.65 -13.41 -34.53
C PHE A 39 -23.09 -13.87 -34.24
N GLN A 40 -24.03 -13.69 -35.16
CA GLN A 40 -25.44 -14.04 -34.96
C GLN A 40 -25.69 -15.54 -35.13
N ALA A 41 -25.07 -16.18 -36.13
CA ALA A 41 -25.13 -17.63 -36.28
C ALA A 41 -24.50 -18.36 -35.07
N ASN A 42 -23.38 -17.85 -34.56
CA ASN A 42 -22.69 -18.46 -33.42
C ASN A 42 -23.46 -18.26 -32.09
N LEU A 43 -24.14 -17.12 -31.92
CA LEU A 43 -25.06 -16.89 -30.80
C LEU A 43 -26.27 -17.84 -30.84
N ASN A 44 -26.78 -18.17 -32.02
CA ASN A 44 -27.91 -19.10 -32.18
C ASN A 44 -27.51 -20.58 -31.95
N MET A 45 -26.23 -20.93 -32.08
CA MET A 45 -25.74 -22.27 -31.75
C MET A 45 -25.60 -22.49 -30.24
N PHE A 46 -25.58 -21.44 -29.41
CA PHE A 46 -25.44 -21.55 -27.97
C PHE A 46 -26.78 -21.47 -27.24
N ASP A 47 -27.51 -22.59 -27.21
CA ASP A 47 -28.74 -22.71 -26.43
C ASP A 47 -28.43 -22.81 -24.93
N LYS A 48 -28.41 -21.65 -24.27
CA LYS A 48 -28.18 -21.51 -22.83
C LYS A 48 -29.14 -22.37 -22.01
N ALA A 49 -30.41 -22.49 -22.43
CA ALA A 49 -31.40 -23.23 -21.64
C ALA A 49 -31.07 -24.71 -21.61
N LYS A 50 -30.63 -25.27 -22.74
CA LYS A 50 -30.19 -26.66 -22.85
C LYS A 50 -28.93 -26.92 -22.02
N VAL A 51 -27.93 -26.04 -22.11
CA VAL A 51 -26.68 -26.17 -21.33
C VAL A 51 -26.95 -26.08 -19.82
N PHE A 52 -27.81 -25.16 -19.36
CA PHE A 52 -28.15 -25.09 -17.95
C PHE A 52 -29.04 -26.26 -17.46
N ALA A 53 -29.82 -26.89 -18.34
CA ALA A 53 -30.55 -28.11 -18.00
C ALA A 53 -29.60 -29.29 -17.83
N GLU A 54 -28.63 -29.45 -18.73
CA GLU A 54 -27.60 -30.49 -18.66
C GLU A 54 -26.70 -30.32 -17.43
N ILE A 55 -26.33 -29.09 -17.08
CA ILE A 55 -25.59 -28.79 -15.84
C ILE A 55 -26.43 -29.17 -14.62
N ARG A 56 -27.74 -28.89 -14.58
CA ARG A 56 -28.59 -29.28 -13.45
C ARG A 56 -28.80 -30.80 -13.32
N GLU A 57 -28.70 -31.53 -14.42
CA GLU A 57 -28.84 -32.99 -14.44
C GLU A 57 -27.53 -33.70 -14.09
N SER A 58 -26.38 -33.07 -14.36
CA SER A 58 -25.03 -33.63 -14.09
C SER A 58 -24.38 -33.11 -12.80
N ASP A 59 -24.98 -32.11 -12.15
CA ASP A 59 -24.47 -31.53 -10.91
C ASP A 59 -25.04 -32.24 -9.67
N ASP A 60 -24.25 -33.16 -9.13
CA ASP A 60 -24.53 -33.92 -7.90
C ASP A 60 -24.16 -33.16 -6.60
N THR A 61 -23.84 -31.86 -6.67
CA THR A 61 -23.45 -31.11 -5.46
C THR A 61 -24.62 -30.83 -4.52
N GLU A 62 -24.45 -31.19 -3.24
CA GLU A 62 -25.47 -30.95 -2.22
C GLU A 62 -25.68 -29.44 -2.00
N ALA A 63 -26.95 -29.00 -1.97
CA ALA A 63 -27.33 -27.59 -1.97
C ALA A 63 -26.74 -26.75 -0.81
N GLU A 64 -26.35 -27.39 0.29
CA GLU A 64 -25.74 -26.73 1.45
C GLU A 64 -24.25 -26.37 1.23
N THR A 65 -23.59 -27.03 0.27
CA THR A 65 -22.18 -26.78 -0.06
C THR A 65 -21.98 -25.70 -1.13
N LEU A 66 -23.06 -25.28 -1.79
CA LEU A 66 -23.04 -24.24 -2.81
C LEU A 66 -22.70 -22.89 -2.18
N LEU A 67 -21.56 -22.31 -2.53
CA LEU A 67 -21.11 -20.98 -2.04
C LEU A 67 -22.15 -19.85 -2.21
N VAL A 68 -23.10 -20.02 -3.12
CA VAL A 68 -24.22 -19.10 -3.36
C VAL A 68 -25.23 -19.07 -2.19
N THR A 69 -25.35 -20.14 -1.41
CA THR A 69 -26.21 -20.15 -0.21
C THR A 69 -25.54 -19.46 0.97
N LEU A 70 -24.21 -19.58 1.11
CA LEU A 70 -23.41 -18.95 2.17
C LEU A 70 -23.26 -17.42 2.00
N ASN A 71 -23.29 -16.91 0.76
CA ASN A 71 -23.18 -15.47 0.47
C ASN A 71 -24.55 -14.75 0.32
N ARG A 72 -25.66 -15.37 0.74
CA ARG A 72 -26.95 -14.67 0.82
C ARG A 72 -27.10 -13.99 2.17
N LEU A 73 -27.22 -12.66 2.16
CA LEU A 73 -27.68 -11.89 3.31
C LEU A 73 -29.02 -12.48 3.81
N PRO A 74 -29.23 -12.62 5.13
CA PRO A 74 -30.50 -13.12 5.66
C PRO A 74 -31.66 -12.26 5.14
N ARG A 75 -32.75 -12.91 4.71
CA ARG A 75 -33.97 -12.23 4.27
C ARG A 75 -34.40 -11.27 5.38
N LYS A 76 -34.31 -9.96 5.13
CA LYS A 76 -34.90 -8.95 6.01
C LYS A 76 -36.39 -9.28 6.15
N GLN A 77 -36.85 -9.40 7.41
CA GLN A 77 -38.26 -9.48 7.74
C GLN A 77 -39.05 -8.42 6.99
N GLU A 78 -40.22 -8.80 6.48
CA GLU A 78 -41.06 -8.05 5.54
C GLU A 78 -41.21 -6.58 5.94
N GLN A 79 -40.45 -5.71 5.28
CA GLN A 79 -40.70 -4.28 5.30
C GLN A 79 -41.85 -4.00 4.32
N PRO A 80 -42.82 -3.13 4.67
CA PRO A 80 -43.91 -2.79 3.78
C PRO A 80 -43.35 -2.24 2.45
N LYS A 81 -43.99 -2.63 1.34
CA LYS A 81 -43.59 -2.29 -0.04
C LYS A 81 -43.19 -0.81 -0.13
N LYS A 82 -41.93 -0.55 -0.51
CA LYS A 82 -41.48 0.80 -0.87
C LYS A 82 -42.30 1.27 -2.08
N VAL A 83 -43.15 2.27 -1.86
CA VAL A 83 -43.78 3.02 -2.94
C VAL A 83 -42.71 3.93 -3.54
N ASN A 84 -42.55 3.91 -4.85
CA ASN A 84 -41.64 4.83 -5.53
C ASN A 84 -42.27 6.22 -5.50
N LEU A 85 -41.73 7.09 -4.66
CA LEU A 85 -42.17 8.48 -4.56
C LEU A 85 -41.77 9.26 -5.82
N LEU A 86 -42.65 10.13 -6.29
CA LEU A 86 -42.40 10.99 -7.44
C LEU A 86 -41.50 12.17 -7.05
N PRO A 87 -40.78 12.80 -8.00
CA PRO A 87 -39.88 13.94 -7.72
C PRO A 87 -40.53 15.17 -7.07
N SER A 88 -41.87 15.22 -6.99
CA SER A 88 -42.65 16.30 -6.37
C SER A 88 -43.08 16.02 -4.93
N GLU A 89 -42.78 14.85 -4.36
CA GLU A 89 -43.17 14.51 -2.99
C GLU A 89 -42.12 14.95 -1.97
N MET A 90 -42.57 15.59 -0.89
CA MET A 90 -41.74 16.12 0.20
C MET A 90 -41.15 14.99 1.04
N VAL A 91 -39.82 14.91 1.10
CA VAL A 91 -39.08 13.87 1.85
C VAL A 91 -38.54 14.44 3.16
N LEU A 92 -39.43 14.74 4.10
CA LEU A 92 -39.06 15.03 5.48
C LEU A 92 -40.03 14.33 6.41
N ASP A 93 -39.53 13.33 7.16
CA ASP A 93 -40.30 12.56 8.13
C ASP A 93 -40.79 13.49 9.26
N THR A 94 -42.09 13.80 9.27
CA THR A 94 -42.74 14.42 10.42
C THR A 94 -42.83 13.38 11.52
N ALA A 95 -41.93 13.47 12.50
CA ALA A 95 -41.99 12.68 13.71
C ALA A 95 -43.29 13.00 14.48
N ALA A 96 -44.24 12.08 14.47
CA ALA A 96 -45.31 11.99 15.47
C ALA A 96 -45.69 10.50 15.64
N THR A 97 -45.35 9.89 16.78
CA THR A 97 -46.23 9.75 17.96
C THR A 97 -47.37 8.75 17.71
N SER A 98 -47.19 7.51 18.16
CA SER A 98 -48.30 6.56 18.35
C SER A 98 -48.34 6.09 19.81
N LEU A 99 -48.95 6.93 20.65
CA LEU A 99 -49.67 6.46 21.82
C LEU A 99 -51.15 6.30 21.42
N ARG A 100 -51.75 5.22 21.90
CA ARG A 100 -53.10 4.71 21.60
C ARG A 100 -54.21 5.60 22.15
N GLU A 101 -55.37 5.52 21.47
CA GLU A 101 -56.77 5.66 21.94
C GLU A 101 -57.14 7.03 22.56
N SER A 102 -58.11 7.80 22.06
CA SER A 102 -59.53 7.46 21.93
C SER A 102 -60.33 8.70 21.44
N GLN A 103 -61.46 8.44 20.78
CA GLN A 103 -62.74 9.16 20.70
C GLN A 103 -62.84 10.71 20.61
N GLU A 104 -63.62 11.11 19.60
CA GLU A 104 -64.69 12.15 19.59
C GLU A 104 -64.38 13.65 19.73
N GLU A 105 -64.90 14.37 18.71
CA GLU A 105 -65.62 15.64 18.70
C GLU A 105 -65.03 16.98 19.20
N SER A 106 -65.23 17.98 18.33
CA SER A 106 -65.67 19.36 18.60
C SER A 106 -64.66 20.45 19.01
N SER A 107 -64.65 21.49 18.17
CA SER A 107 -64.63 22.94 18.46
C SER A 107 -63.57 23.54 19.40
N GLY A 108 -63.00 24.67 18.97
CA GLY A 108 -62.83 25.82 19.87
C GLY A 108 -61.48 26.50 19.83
N ASN A 109 -61.56 27.83 19.85
CA ASN A 109 -60.52 28.83 19.71
C ASN A 109 -59.61 29.00 20.95
N GLU A 110 -58.48 29.66 20.68
CA GLU A 110 -57.83 30.75 21.45
C GLU A 110 -56.91 30.49 22.66
N SER A 111 -55.71 31.12 22.51
CA SER A 111 -54.99 32.01 23.44
C SER A 111 -54.32 31.48 24.72
N ASP A 112 -53.03 31.82 24.78
CA ASP A 112 -52.33 32.50 25.89
C ASP A 112 -51.85 31.74 27.15
N ASN A 113 -50.51 31.81 27.27
CA ASN A 113 -49.72 32.26 28.43
C ASN A 113 -49.16 31.28 29.48
N GLU A 114 -47.83 31.43 29.63
CA GLU A 114 -47.00 31.43 30.84
C GLU A 114 -46.71 30.17 31.70
N SER A 115 -45.40 29.91 31.77
CA SER A 115 -44.58 29.74 32.98
C SER A 115 -44.08 28.34 33.38
N SER A 116 -42.80 28.39 33.81
CA SER A 116 -42.07 27.48 34.72
C SER A 116 -41.07 26.47 34.10
N THR A 117 -39.80 26.88 34.17
CA THR A 117 -38.51 26.17 34.05
C THR A 117 -38.25 25.17 35.22
N PRO A 118 -37.16 24.36 35.20
CA PRO A 118 -36.67 23.47 34.14
C PRO A 118 -36.26 22.08 34.68
N ALA A 119 -36.63 20.99 34.03
CA ALA A 119 -36.06 19.66 34.33
C ALA A 119 -34.81 19.42 33.48
N GLN A 120 -33.66 19.27 34.15
CA GLN A 120 -32.35 18.98 33.57
C GLN A 120 -32.37 17.67 32.77
N PHE A 121 -32.26 17.78 31.44
CA PHE A 121 -31.90 16.66 30.57
C PHE A 121 -30.46 16.84 30.07
N MET A 122 -29.59 15.90 30.46
CA MET A 122 -28.24 15.74 29.93
C MET A 122 -28.29 15.57 28.41
N VAL A 123 -27.97 16.63 27.68
CA VAL A 123 -27.67 16.54 26.25
C VAL A 123 -26.34 15.81 26.10
N LYS A 124 -26.38 14.55 25.69
CA LYS A 124 -25.21 13.87 25.09
C LYS A 124 -24.80 14.70 23.88
N ARG A 125 -23.78 15.53 24.04
CA ARG A 125 -23.09 16.21 22.94
C ARG A 125 -22.54 15.13 22.01
N ARG A 126 -23.27 14.87 20.94
CA ARG A 126 -22.77 14.12 19.77
C ARG A 126 -21.60 14.94 19.23
N ALA A 127 -20.38 14.49 19.48
CA ALA A 127 -19.18 15.10 18.94
C ALA A 127 -19.32 15.10 17.41
N LYS A 128 -19.53 16.28 16.82
CA LYS A 128 -19.29 16.47 15.39
C LYS A 128 -17.81 16.19 15.20
N SER A 129 -17.46 15.10 14.51
CA SER A 129 -16.13 14.94 13.96
C SER A 129 -15.93 16.11 13.00
N GLY A 130 -15.24 17.15 13.47
CA GLY A 130 -14.76 18.19 12.58
C GLY A 130 -13.88 17.51 11.54
N LYS A 131 -14.26 17.55 10.27
CA LYS A 131 -13.33 17.25 9.18
C LYS A 131 -12.16 18.21 9.37
N ARG A 132 -11.06 17.72 9.95
CA ARG A 132 -9.79 18.45 9.94
C ARG A 132 -9.48 18.69 8.46
N ALA A 133 -9.38 19.95 8.07
CA ALA A 133 -8.92 20.28 6.72
C ALA A 133 -7.54 19.65 6.56
N ALA A 134 -7.33 18.89 5.48
CA ALA A 134 -6.04 18.30 5.20
C ALA A 134 -5.02 19.42 5.04
N SER A 135 -3.99 19.44 5.89
CA SER A 135 -2.91 20.43 5.81
C SER A 135 -2.27 20.34 4.44
N LYS A 136 -2.13 21.49 3.78
CA LYS A 136 -1.52 21.57 2.46
C LYS A 136 -0.02 21.33 2.61
N ILE A 137 0.56 20.42 1.83
CA ILE A 137 1.99 20.13 1.88
C ILE A 137 2.69 20.86 0.73
N VAL A 138 3.78 21.56 1.05
CA VAL A 138 4.58 22.31 0.09
C VAL A 138 6.06 21.95 0.22
N ALA A 139 6.80 22.02 -0.88
CA ALA A 139 8.26 21.97 -0.85
C ALA A 139 8.79 23.21 -0.13
N LYS A 140 9.68 23.00 0.84
CA LYS A 140 10.29 24.08 1.62
C LYS A 140 10.98 25.12 0.72
N VAL A 141 11.69 24.63 -0.29
CA VAL A 141 12.33 25.45 -1.32
C VAL A 141 11.34 25.63 -2.48
N GLY A 142 11.12 26.89 -2.89
CA GLY A 142 10.25 27.23 -4.01
C GLY A 142 8.75 27.21 -3.70
N GLN A 143 8.32 26.71 -2.53
CA GLN A 143 6.92 26.71 -2.08
C GLN A 143 5.96 26.02 -3.08
N ILE A 144 6.47 25.03 -3.81
CA ILE A 144 5.71 24.24 -4.79
C ILE A 144 4.79 23.30 -4.03
N THR A 145 3.51 23.25 -4.40
CA THR A 145 2.56 22.33 -3.75
C THR A 145 2.85 20.88 -4.15
N CYS A 146 3.03 20.01 -3.15
CA CYS A 146 3.23 18.58 -3.34
C CYS A 146 1.89 17.86 -3.15
N PRO A 147 1.27 17.28 -4.19
CA PRO A 147 0.02 16.55 -4.04
C PRO A 147 0.19 15.36 -3.10
N THR A 148 -0.73 15.23 -2.14
CA THR A 148 -0.85 14.03 -1.31
C THR A 148 -1.55 12.92 -2.08
N VAL A 149 -1.04 11.69 -1.98
CA VAL A 149 -1.59 10.51 -2.64
C VAL A 149 -2.12 9.51 -1.62
N SER A 150 -3.19 8.77 -1.96
CA SER A 150 -3.56 7.60 -1.15
C SER A 150 -2.52 6.48 -1.35
N PRO A 151 -2.37 5.56 -0.39
CA PRO A 151 -1.52 4.38 -0.58
C PRO A 151 -1.89 3.57 -1.82
N LEU A 152 -3.19 3.50 -2.17
CA LEU A 152 -3.65 2.86 -3.40
C LEU A 152 -3.17 3.59 -4.66
N GLN A 153 -3.21 4.93 -4.67
CA GLN A 153 -2.68 5.72 -5.78
C GLN A 153 -1.17 5.56 -5.93
N MET A 154 -0.44 5.49 -4.81
CA MET A 154 0.99 5.22 -4.82
C MET A 154 1.29 3.84 -5.43
N ALA A 155 0.62 2.79 -4.94
CA ALA A 155 0.74 1.44 -5.46
C ALA A 155 0.41 1.36 -6.96
N HIS A 156 -0.61 2.10 -7.41
CA HIS A 156 -0.94 2.17 -8.83
C HIS A 156 0.15 2.88 -9.65
N ALA A 157 0.72 3.98 -9.15
CA ALA A 157 1.83 4.67 -9.83
C ALA A 157 3.08 3.79 -9.96
N GLU A 158 3.42 3.05 -8.90
CA GLU A 158 4.52 2.07 -8.89
C GLU A 158 4.24 0.88 -9.82
N HIS A 159 3.00 0.39 -9.86
CA HIS A 159 2.57 -0.66 -10.77
C HIS A 159 2.68 -0.21 -12.24
N GLU A 160 2.23 1.00 -12.57
CA GLU A 160 2.38 1.55 -13.92
C GLU A 160 3.87 1.69 -14.30
N CYS A 161 4.71 2.13 -13.37
CA CYS A 161 6.14 2.28 -13.61
C CYS A 161 6.82 0.93 -13.87
N THR A 162 6.55 -0.07 -13.03
CA THR A 162 7.24 -1.36 -13.07
C THR A 162 6.63 -2.35 -14.07
N LYS A 163 5.30 -2.48 -14.09
CA LYS A 163 4.61 -3.52 -14.90
C LYS A 163 4.30 -3.04 -16.30
N VAL A 164 3.96 -1.77 -16.48
CA VAL A 164 3.59 -1.22 -17.80
C VAL A 164 4.81 -0.61 -18.49
N MET A 165 5.54 0.28 -17.81
CA MET A 165 6.71 0.97 -18.39
C MET A 165 8.01 0.17 -18.29
N LYS A 166 8.00 -0.99 -17.60
CA LYS A 166 9.12 -1.94 -17.49
C LYS A 166 10.38 -1.38 -16.83
N PHE A 167 10.24 -0.37 -15.97
CA PHE A 167 11.30 0.00 -15.04
C PHE A 167 11.45 -1.12 -14.01
N SER A 168 12.69 -1.43 -13.61
CA SER A 168 12.92 -2.49 -12.64
C SER A 168 12.59 -1.99 -11.22
N GLU A 169 12.05 -2.88 -10.38
CA GLU A 169 11.75 -2.56 -8.98
C GLU A 169 13.03 -2.20 -8.22
N GLU A 170 14.15 -2.84 -8.57
CA GLU A 170 15.49 -2.52 -8.06
C GLU A 170 15.89 -1.06 -8.35
N GLN A 171 15.50 -0.48 -9.50
CA GLN A 171 15.81 0.92 -9.81
C GLN A 171 15.10 1.88 -8.85
N LEU A 172 13.82 1.62 -8.56
CA LEU A 172 13.06 2.39 -7.58
C LEU A 172 13.72 2.25 -6.21
N ILE A 173 14.00 1.01 -5.79
CA ILE A 173 14.64 0.68 -4.50
C ILE A 173 15.98 1.39 -4.33
N GLU A 174 16.81 1.41 -5.37
CA GLU A 174 18.11 2.08 -5.34
C GLU A 174 17.97 3.61 -5.21
N ASN A 175 17.02 4.21 -5.93
CA ASN A 175 16.75 5.64 -5.83
C ASN A 175 16.22 6.03 -4.44
N GLY A 176 15.25 5.27 -3.91
CA GLY A 176 14.70 5.52 -2.58
C GLY A 176 15.70 5.23 -1.45
N GLY A 177 16.53 4.20 -1.60
CA GLY A 177 17.62 3.89 -0.69
C GLY A 177 18.67 5.00 -0.64
N ARG A 178 19.06 5.54 -1.80
CA ARG A 178 19.97 6.69 -1.91
C ARG A 178 19.41 7.93 -1.21
N GLY A 179 18.15 8.30 -1.47
CA GLY A 179 17.53 9.45 -0.81
C GLY A 179 17.35 9.27 0.70
N SER A 180 17.02 8.06 1.14
CA SER A 180 16.96 7.71 2.57
C SER A 180 18.33 7.81 3.25
N CYS A 181 19.39 7.36 2.58
CA CYS A 181 20.77 7.53 3.05
C CYS A 181 21.14 9.02 3.17
N MET A 182 20.80 9.85 2.18
CA MET A 182 21.06 11.29 2.21
C MET A 182 20.41 11.94 3.45
N LEU A 183 19.16 11.61 3.76
CA LEU A 183 18.50 12.12 4.96
C LEU A 183 19.14 11.60 6.24
N ALA A 184 19.46 10.30 6.31
CA ALA A 184 20.10 9.71 7.48
C ALA A 184 21.47 10.37 7.78
N LEU A 185 22.28 10.64 6.75
CA LEU A 185 23.55 11.35 6.89
C LEU A 185 23.36 12.80 7.37
N GLN A 186 22.33 13.50 6.89
CA GLN A 186 21.97 14.83 7.40
C GLN A 186 21.54 14.77 8.87
N ALA A 187 20.71 13.78 9.22
CA ALA A 187 20.14 13.61 10.57
C ALA A 187 21.21 13.33 11.64
N ILE A 188 22.29 12.61 11.31
CA ILE A 188 23.40 12.34 12.24
C ILE A 188 24.42 13.49 12.34
N GLY A 189 24.22 14.60 11.64
CA GLY A 189 25.06 15.81 11.72
C GLY A 189 25.90 16.11 10.46
N GLY A 190 25.65 15.41 9.35
CA GLY A 190 26.23 15.73 8.04
C GLY A 190 27.76 15.63 8.00
N ALA A 191 28.37 16.44 7.13
CA ALA A 191 29.81 16.41 6.86
C ALA A 191 30.66 16.55 8.14
N GLN A 192 30.23 17.40 9.08
CA GLN A 192 30.95 17.63 10.35
C GLN A 192 31.04 16.36 11.19
N ARG A 193 29.92 15.61 11.30
CA ARG A 193 29.93 14.33 12.02
C ARG A 193 30.83 13.31 11.34
N MET A 194 30.78 13.22 10.01
CA MET A 194 31.55 12.24 9.25
C MET A 194 33.07 12.50 9.32
N GLN A 195 33.47 13.75 9.55
CA GLN A 195 34.89 14.14 9.70
C GLN A 195 35.39 14.06 11.14
N SER A 196 34.51 13.83 12.13
CA SER A 196 34.88 13.91 13.56
C SER A 196 35.67 12.68 14.07
N GLY A 197 35.98 11.71 13.22
CA GLY A 197 36.68 10.46 13.58
C GLY A 197 35.86 9.46 14.40
N ARG A 198 34.64 9.81 14.85
CA ARG A 198 33.72 8.88 15.53
C ARG A 198 32.78 8.26 14.50
N ILE A 199 32.85 6.94 14.37
CA ILE A 199 31.99 6.18 13.45
C ILE A 199 30.55 6.16 14.00
N PRO A 200 29.57 6.77 13.29
CA PRO A 200 28.18 6.71 13.70
C PRO A 200 27.63 5.30 13.53
N THR A 201 26.78 4.87 14.46
CA THR A 201 26.15 3.55 14.45
C THR A 201 24.66 3.68 14.17
N ILE A 202 24.18 3.00 13.14
CA ILE A 202 22.80 3.10 12.66
C ILE A 202 22.13 1.74 12.77
N ALA A 203 20.99 1.66 13.46
CA ALA A 203 20.18 0.46 13.51
C ALA A 203 19.09 0.53 12.43
N VAL A 204 18.97 -0.47 11.57
CA VAL A 204 17.93 -0.55 10.54
C VAL A 204 16.99 -1.68 10.87
N LEU A 205 15.72 -1.35 11.09
CA LEU A 205 14.64 -2.30 11.33
C LEU A 205 13.87 -2.45 10.02
N ALA A 206 13.98 -3.61 9.37
CA ALA A 206 13.44 -3.83 8.04
C ALA A 206 12.32 -4.88 8.05
N GLY A 207 11.25 -4.64 7.30
CA GLY A 207 10.20 -5.63 7.06
C GLY A 207 10.55 -6.58 5.92
N ASN A 208 9.78 -7.66 5.77
CA ASN A 208 9.85 -8.51 4.58
C ASN A 208 8.95 -7.96 3.44
N ASN A 209 9.14 -6.70 3.10
CA ASN A 209 8.38 -5.98 2.09
C ASN A 209 9.28 -4.97 1.32
N VAL A 210 8.68 -4.22 0.40
CA VAL A 210 9.42 -3.25 -0.44
C VAL A 210 10.04 -2.14 0.42
N ILE A 211 9.41 -1.75 1.53
CA ILE A 211 9.95 -0.76 2.47
C ILE A 211 11.21 -1.28 3.15
N GLY A 212 11.19 -2.55 3.58
CA GLY A 212 12.39 -3.22 4.07
C GLY A 212 13.51 -3.23 3.04
N ALA A 213 13.21 -3.45 1.75
CA ALA A 213 14.20 -3.38 0.68
C ALA A 213 14.78 -1.97 0.49
N PHE A 214 13.98 -0.90 0.57
CA PHE A 214 14.47 0.49 0.60
C PHE A 214 15.41 0.71 1.80
N GLY A 215 15.05 0.24 2.99
CA GLY A 215 15.88 0.33 4.19
C GLY A 215 17.21 -0.41 4.07
N LEU A 216 17.21 -1.59 3.46
CA LEU A 216 18.43 -2.37 3.18
C LEU A 216 19.32 -1.71 2.11
N SER A 217 18.74 -1.11 1.07
CA SER A 217 19.50 -0.32 0.11
C SER A 217 20.11 0.93 0.79
N ALA A 218 19.35 1.62 1.63
CA ALA A 218 19.86 2.73 2.43
C ALA A 218 21.00 2.28 3.37
N ALA A 219 20.87 1.13 4.02
CA ALA A 219 21.92 0.52 4.83
C ALA A 219 23.21 0.33 4.03
N ARG A 220 23.10 -0.19 2.79
CA ARG A 220 24.24 -0.40 1.92
C ARG A 220 24.97 0.90 1.59
N HIS A 221 24.22 1.96 1.25
CA HIS A 221 24.81 3.28 1.03
C HIS A 221 25.46 3.85 2.31
N LEU A 222 24.82 3.71 3.46
CA LEU A 222 25.36 4.21 4.74
C LEU A 222 26.68 3.53 5.11
N ILE A 223 26.81 2.21 4.87
CA ILE A 223 28.07 1.47 5.03
C ILE A 223 29.15 2.04 4.12
N ASN A 224 28.83 2.30 2.84
CA ASN A 224 29.77 2.90 1.89
C ASN A 224 30.21 4.32 2.31
N HIS A 225 29.38 5.02 3.08
CA HIS A 225 29.73 6.32 3.68
C HIS A 225 30.51 6.18 5.01
N GLY A 226 30.88 4.98 5.43
CA GLY A 226 31.68 4.73 6.64
C GLY A 226 30.87 4.66 7.93
N CYS A 227 29.55 4.50 7.86
CA CYS A 227 28.72 4.25 9.04
C CYS A 227 28.79 2.78 9.45
N ARG A 228 28.73 2.50 10.75
CA ARG A 228 28.49 1.13 11.24
C ARG A 228 27.00 0.85 11.22
N VAL A 229 26.56 -0.06 10.35
CA VAL A 229 25.13 -0.37 10.21
C VAL A 229 24.81 -1.76 10.77
N VAL A 230 23.81 -1.82 11.64
CA VAL A 230 23.29 -3.04 12.24
C VAL A 230 21.85 -3.23 11.78
N VAL A 231 21.53 -4.37 11.19
CA VAL A 231 20.24 -4.61 10.54
C VAL A 231 19.51 -5.78 11.20
N CYS A 232 18.24 -5.57 11.54
CA CYS A 232 17.33 -6.62 11.96
C CYS A 232 16.15 -6.69 10.98
N VAL A 233 15.99 -7.82 10.28
CA VAL A 233 14.93 -8.04 9.29
C VAL A 233 13.82 -8.87 9.93
N ALA A 234 12.57 -8.45 9.76
CA ALA A 234 11.41 -9.19 10.24
C ALA A 234 11.16 -10.43 9.37
N GLY A 235 11.18 -11.61 9.97
CA GLY A 235 11.00 -12.89 9.27
C GLY A 235 12.28 -13.74 9.23
N SER A 236 12.13 -15.01 8.84
CA SER A 236 13.27 -15.92 8.70
C SER A 236 13.96 -15.72 7.35
N ARG A 237 15.30 -15.91 7.32
CA ARG A 237 16.11 -15.76 6.09
C ARG A 237 15.60 -16.60 4.91
N SER A 238 15.00 -17.77 5.19
CA SER A 238 14.45 -18.67 4.18
C SER A 238 13.08 -18.26 3.64
N ALA A 239 12.38 -17.34 4.32
CA ALA A 239 11.04 -16.88 3.94
C ALA A 239 11.05 -15.44 3.39
N LEU A 240 12.24 -14.86 3.18
CA LEU A 240 12.35 -13.51 2.63
C LEU A 240 11.92 -13.48 1.17
N ARG A 241 11.19 -12.42 0.79
CA ARG A 241 10.93 -12.07 -0.61
C ARG A 241 12.26 -11.91 -1.31
N GLU A 242 12.32 -12.34 -2.58
CA GLU A 242 13.56 -12.35 -3.37
C GLU A 242 14.31 -11.01 -3.34
N ILE A 243 13.58 -9.91 -3.50
CA ILE A 243 14.16 -8.56 -3.48
C ILE A 243 14.77 -8.19 -2.11
N VAL A 244 14.12 -8.59 -1.00
CA VAL A 244 14.60 -8.36 0.36
C VAL A 244 15.82 -9.23 0.65
N ALA A 245 15.77 -10.50 0.25
CA ALA A 245 16.88 -11.44 0.39
C ALA A 245 18.12 -10.98 -0.40
N SER A 246 17.92 -10.47 -1.62
CA SER A 246 18.97 -9.92 -2.48
C SER A 246 19.64 -8.71 -1.83
N GLN A 247 18.85 -7.73 -1.36
CA GLN A 247 19.38 -6.55 -0.65
C GLN A 247 20.09 -6.92 0.66
N GLN A 248 19.53 -7.84 1.44
CA GLN A 248 20.15 -8.33 2.68
C GLN A 248 21.49 -9.02 2.39
N SER A 249 21.57 -9.83 1.34
CA SER A 249 22.81 -10.49 0.90
C SER A 249 23.89 -9.48 0.49
N MET A 250 23.50 -8.37 -0.17
CA MET A 250 24.44 -7.31 -0.50
C MET A 250 24.96 -6.60 0.77
N VAL A 251 24.09 -6.30 1.73
CA VAL A 251 24.47 -5.71 3.02
C VAL A 251 25.48 -6.60 3.77
N ASP A 252 25.22 -7.91 3.84
CA ASP A 252 26.10 -8.92 4.45
C ASP A 252 27.51 -8.88 3.83
N ARG A 253 27.57 -8.90 2.49
CA ARG A 253 28.84 -8.95 1.72
C ARG A 253 29.70 -7.71 1.86
N ILE A 254 29.12 -6.55 2.15
CA ILE A 254 29.87 -5.30 2.31
C ILE A 254 30.18 -4.96 3.77
N GLY A 255 29.94 -5.90 4.70
CA GLY A 255 30.30 -5.75 6.11
C GLY A 255 29.20 -5.15 7.00
N GLY A 256 27.94 -5.18 6.55
CA GLY A 256 26.80 -4.87 7.42
C GLY A 256 26.60 -5.95 8.49
N ILE A 257 26.19 -5.54 9.69
CA ILE A 257 25.99 -6.46 10.81
C ILE A 257 24.55 -6.94 10.82
N LEU A 258 24.30 -8.17 10.35
CA LEU A 258 22.97 -8.78 10.40
C LEU A 258 22.71 -9.41 11.76
N VAL A 259 21.61 -9.04 12.41
CA VAL A 259 21.17 -9.62 13.67
C VAL A 259 19.81 -10.31 13.54
N SER A 260 19.63 -11.40 14.27
CA SER A 260 18.41 -12.22 14.21
C SER A 260 17.32 -11.74 15.18
N SER A 261 17.67 -10.88 16.13
CA SER A 261 16.75 -10.42 17.16
C SER A 261 17.08 -9.01 17.67
N ILE A 262 16.05 -8.32 18.18
CA ILE A 262 16.20 -7.01 18.83
C ILE A 262 17.12 -7.04 20.07
N ARG A 263 17.32 -8.21 20.69
CA ARG A 263 18.20 -8.36 21.86
C ARG A 263 19.66 -8.15 21.47
N GLU A 264 20.04 -8.53 20.27
CA GLU A 264 21.39 -8.35 19.74
C GLU A 264 21.67 -6.90 19.37
N LEU A 265 20.64 -6.13 18.99
CA LEU A 265 20.77 -4.68 18.72
C LEU A 265 21.29 -3.92 19.95
N ASN A 266 20.92 -4.34 21.16
CA ASN A 266 21.37 -3.70 22.41
C ASN A 266 22.89 -3.75 22.64
N ARG A 267 23.62 -4.59 21.88
CA ARG A 267 25.09 -4.65 21.94
C ARG A 267 25.73 -3.44 21.25
N TYR A 268 24.96 -2.68 20.48
CA TYR A 268 25.45 -1.61 19.63
C TYR A 268 24.86 -0.26 20.09
N PRO A 269 25.68 0.66 20.61
CA PRO A 269 25.20 1.99 20.95
C PRO A 269 24.77 2.69 19.65
N THR A 270 23.49 3.02 19.56
CA THR A 270 22.87 3.50 18.32
C THR A 270 22.77 5.03 18.34
N ASP A 271 23.20 5.69 17.25
CA ASP A 271 23.08 7.14 17.06
C ASP A 271 21.80 7.50 16.26
N LEU A 272 21.28 6.58 15.43
CA LEU A 272 20.05 6.72 14.64
C LEU A 272 19.36 5.36 14.45
N VAL A 273 18.03 5.31 14.63
CA VAL A 273 17.22 4.15 14.24
C VAL A 273 16.48 4.46 12.94
N ILE A 274 16.55 3.56 11.97
CA ILE A 274 15.79 3.62 10.72
C ILE A 274 14.64 2.62 10.82
N ASP A 275 13.42 3.14 10.75
CA ASP A 275 12.19 2.38 10.64
C ASP A 275 11.87 2.15 9.16
N ALA A 276 12.10 0.92 8.70
CA ALA A 276 11.77 0.42 7.37
C ALA A 276 10.91 -0.85 7.47
N MET A 277 10.06 -0.94 8.50
CA MET A 277 9.34 -2.16 8.86
C MET A 277 8.04 -2.31 8.06
N VAL A 278 7.16 -1.31 8.10
CA VAL A 278 5.86 -1.32 7.43
C VAL A 278 5.60 0.06 6.83
N GLY A 279 5.30 0.10 5.53
CA GLY A 279 4.99 1.33 4.81
C GLY A 279 3.54 1.75 4.90
N SER A 280 3.20 2.77 4.11
CA SER A 280 1.84 3.29 3.99
C SER A 280 0.85 2.35 3.30
N GLN A 281 1.32 1.40 2.50
CA GLN A 281 0.49 0.49 1.69
C GLN A 281 0.04 -0.76 2.46
N GLU A 282 0.73 -1.10 3.55
CA GLU A 282 0.43 -2.27 4.40
C GLU A 282 -0.01 -1.77 5.77
N LYS A 283 -1.00 -2.41 6.39
CA LYS A 283 -1.37 -2.11 7.78
C LYS A 283 -0.82 -3.18 8.70
N LEU A 284 -0.22 -2.75 9.80
CA LEU A 284 0.30 -3.68 10.81
C LEU A 284 -0.81 -4.59 11.38
N VAL A 285 -2.05 -4.11 11.46
CA VAL A 285 -3.21 -4.90 11.91
C VAL A 285 -3.55 -6.06 10.97
N ASP A 286 -3.32 -5.88 9.67
CA ASP A 286 -3.62 -6.91 8.66
C ASP A 286 -2.64 -8.09 8.79
N LEU A 287 -1.49 -7.88 9.43
CA LEU A 287 -0.48 -8.92 9.67
C LEU A 287 -0.76 -9.76 10.93
N GLN A 288 -1.82 -9.49 11.70
CA GLN A 288 -2.10 -10.20 12.95
C GLN A 288 -2.28 -11.71 12.79
N GLU A 289 -2.77 -12.16 11.62
CA GLU A 289 -2.89 -13.58 11.29
C GLU A 289 -1.50 -14.24 11.12
N GLU A 290 -0.49 -13.49 10.69
CA GLU A 290 0.91 -13.89 10.65
C GLU A 290 1.60 -13.71 12.00
N GLN A 291 1.09 -14.39 13.03
CA GLN A 291 1.47 -14.21 14.43
C GLN A 291 2.99 -14.07 14.70
N PRO A 292 3.90 -14.86 14.10
CA PRO A 292 5.34 -14.69 14.29
C PRO A 292 5.88 -13.36 13.74
N THR A 293 5.47 -12.99 12.52
CA THR A 293 5.87 -11.75 11.84
C THR A 293 5.34 -10.54 12.59
N TYR A 294 4.03 -10.53 12.89
CA TYR A 294 3.39 -9.45 13.64
C TYR A 294 4.04 -9.21 15.00
N ARG A 295 4.29 -10.28 15.76
CA ARG A 295 4.97 -10.19 17.06
C ARG A 295 6.38 -9.62 16.92
N MET A 296 7.13 -10.03 15.88
CA MET A 296 8.47 -9.52 15.64
C MET A 296 8.46 -8.01 15.33
N LEU A 297 7.54 -7.56 14.45
CA LEU A 297 7.35 -6.15 14.14
C LEU A 297 6.96 -5.34 15.38
N CYS A 298 5.99 -5.81 16.17
CA CYS A 298 5.61 -5.15 17.42
C CYS A 298 6.78 -5.00 18.40
N ASN A 299 7.59 -6.06 18.53
CA ASN A 299 8.79 -6.04 19.37
C ASN A 299 9.84 -5.04 18.85
N MET A 300 10.05 -4.96 17.53
CA MET A 300 10.94 -4.00 16.90
C MET A 300 10.48 -2.56 17.13
N ILE A 301 9.17 -2.28 16.98
CA ILE A 301 8.58 -0.97 17.29
C ILE A 301 8.79 -0.61 18.77
N GLY A 302 8.52 -1.54 19.68
CA GLY A 302 8.75 -1.35 21.11
C GLY A 302 10.22 -1.06 21.43
N TRP A 303 11.15 -1.79 20.80
CA TRP A 303 12.58 -1.57 20.95
C TRP A 303 13.01 -0.20 20.46
N ALA A 304 12.55 0.22 19.27
CA ALA A 304 12.88 1.51 18.66
C ALA A 304 12.42 2.69 19.53
N ASN A 305 11.16 2.66 19.99
CA ASN A 305 10.61 3.70 20.86
C ASN A 305 11.28 3.76 22.25
N GLY A 306 11.94 2.67 22.67
CA GLY A 306 12.70 2.61 23.92
C GLY A 306 14.14 3.13 23.81
N GLN A 307 14.63 3.46 22.61
CA GLN A 307 15.97 3.99 22.42
C GLN A 307 16.02 5.50 22.71
N ASN A 308 17.18 5.98 23.18
CA ASN A 308 17.47 7.41 23.24
C ASN A 308 17.79 8.02 21.88
N ALA A 309 18.12 7.17 20.89
CA ALA A 309 18.39 7.59 19.53
C ALA A 309 17.09 8.03 18.84
N PRO A 310 17.12 9.10 18.01
CA PRO A 310 15.96 9.47 17.22
C PRO A 310 15.64 8.40 16.17
N VAL A 311 14.36 8.31 15.79
CA VAL A 311 13.88 7.40 14.74
C VAL A 311 13.61 8.18 13.45
N MET A 312 14.06 7.64 12.32
CA MET A 312 13.72 8.09 10.97
C MET A 312 12.88 7.00 10.28
N SER A 313 11.67 7.32 9.83
CA SER A 313 10.81 6.39 9.10
C SER A 313 10.97 6.53 7.59
N ILE A 314 11.08 5.39 6.90
CA ILE A 314 11.10 5.27 5.44
C ILE A 314 9.68 4.98 4.97
N ASP A 315 9.26 5.71 3.93
CA ASP A 315 7.90 5.74 3.39
C ASP A 315 6.86 6.39 4.31
N PHE A 316 6.57 5.74 5.44
CA PHE A 316 5.59 6.19 6.43
C PHE A 316 5.87 5.53 7.78
N PRO A 317 5.48 6.11 8.92
CA PRO A 317 5.82 5.55 10.23
C PRO A 317 5.08 4.24 10.50
N SER A 318 5.82 3.20 10.87
CA SER A 318 5.25 1.88 11.11
C SER A 318 4.19 1.89 12.21
N GLY A 319 3.03 1.30 11.93
CA GLY A 319 1.89 1.24 12.85
C GLY A 319 0.90 2.42 12.75
N ILE A 320 1.11 3.36 11.81
CA ILE A 320 0.17 4.45 11.51
C ILE A 320 -0.49 4.20 10.15
N ASP A 321 -1.80 4.41 10.02
CA ASP A 321 -2.52 4.24 8.76
C ASP A 321 -2.15 5.35 7.75
N GLY A 322 -1.63 4.94 6.58
CA GLY A 322 -1.20 5.85 5.52
C GLY A 322 -2.31 6.67 4.86
N ASN A 323 -3.59 6.31 5.04
CA ASN A 323 -4.73 7.11 4.57
C ASN A 323 -5.16 8.16 5.57
N THR A 324 -5.21 7.81 6.86
CA THR A 324 -5.85 8.65 7.88
C THR A 324 -4.84 9.37 8.77
N GLY A 325 -3.60 8.89 8.85
CA GLY A 325 -2.62 9.40 9.80
C GLY A 325 -2.92 9.01 11.26
N GLU A 326 -3.88 8.10 11.47
CA GLU A 326 -4.28 7.62 12.79
C GLU A 326 -3.63 6.27 13.08
N SER A 327 -3.27 6.06 14.35
CA SER A 327 -2.82 4.77 14.88
C SER A 327 -3.97 4.08 15.61
N ASP A 328 -4.10 2.76 15.48
CA ASP A 328 -4.97 2.00 16.37
C ASP A 328 -4.40 2.01 17.79
N LYS A 329 -5.23 2.26 18.81
CA LYS A 329 -4.77 2.30 20.21
C LYS A 329 -4.31 0.95 20.73
N SER A 330 -4.71 -0.14 20.06
CA SER A 330 -4.37 -1.51 20.44
C SER A 330 -3.02 -1.98 19.90
N ILE A 331 -2.39 -1.22 18.99
CA ILE A 331 -1.12 -1.59 18.36
C ILE A 331 0.00 -0.60 18.69
N PRO A 332 1.26 -1.06 18.83
CA PRO A 332 2.39 -0.15 18.94
C PRO A 332 2.64 0.54 17.59
N PHE A 333 3.10 1.79 17.65
CA PHE A 333 3.49 2.57 16.47
C PHE A 333 4.75 3.39 16.72
N ILE A 334 5.46 3.72 15.65
CA ILE A 334 6.68 4.55 15.70
C ILE A 334 6.32 6.02 15.83
N ARG A 335 7.06 6.73 16.68
CA ARG A 335 7.04 8.20 16.76
C ARG A 335 8.34 8.74 16.14
N PRO A 336 8.34 9.05 14.83
CA PRO A 336 9.55 9.46 14.15
C PRO A 336 9.90 10.91 14.48
N ARG A 337 11.20 11.21 14.43
CA ARG A 337 11.69 12.59 14.33
C ARG A 337 11.68 13.08 12.88
N TRP A 338 11.88 12.16 11.94
CA TRP A 338 11.86 12.43 10.50
C TRP A 338 11.14 11.32 9.75
N THR A 339 10.41 11.68 8.70
CA THR A 339 9.85 10.71 7.75
C THR A 339 10.26 11.08 6.34
N VAL A 340 10.81 10.12 5.59
CA VAL A 340 11.10 10.29 4.16
C VAL A 340 10.05 9.55 3.33
N CYS A 341 9.22 10.30 2.62
CA CYS A 341 8.21 9.76 1.73
C CYS A 341 8.84 9.23 0.45
N MET A 342 8.52 7.98 0.10
CA MET A 342 8.89 7.38 -1.17
C MET A 342 7.98 7.95 -2.27
N GLY A 343 8.55 8.76 -3.17
CA GLY A 343 7.88 9.30 -4.35
C GLY A 343 6.91 10.45 -4.08
N ALA A 344 5.98 10.32 -3.13
CA ALA A 344 4.94 11.32 -2.82
C ALA A 344 4.54 11.29 -1.33
N PRO A 345 4.11 12.44 -0.75
CA PRO A 345 3.50 12.43 0.58
C PRO A 345 2.16 11.70 0.55
N LYS A 346 1.86 10.97 1.63
CA LYS A 346 0.61 10.21 1.75
C LYS A 346 -0.52 11.05 2.34
N LEU A 347 -1.77 10.64 2.15
CA LEU A 347 -2.94 11.30 2.75
C LEU A 347 -2.84 11.40 4.28
N GLY A 348 -2.26 10.38 4.93
CA GLY A 348 -2.03 10.37 6.37
C GLY A 348 -0.93 11.32 6.85
N CYS A 349 -0.19 11.98 5.95
CA CYS A 349 0.73 13.06 6.31
C CYS A 349 -0.09 14.31 6.69
N LEU A 350 -0.67 14.32 7.89
CA LEU A 350 -1.54 15.41 8.34
C LEU A 350 -0.79 16.50 9.10
N SER A 351 0.27 16.14 9.83
CA SER A 351 1.03 17.08 10.65
C SER A 351 2.37 16.51 11.10
N LYS A 352 3.20 17.37 11.73
CA LYS A 352 4.49 16.97 12.32
C LYS A 352 4.31 16.03 13.51
N GLU A 353 3.18 16.04 14.20
CA GLU A 353 2.91 15.09 15.29
C GLU A 353 2.81 13.64 14.78
N VAL A 354 2.43 13.46 13.52
CA VAL A 354 2.34 12.14 12.87
C VAL A 354 3.68 11.72 12.29
N THR A 355 4.35 12.61 11.55
CA THR A 355 5.49 12.25 10.69
C THR A 355 6.84 12.80 11.16
N GLY A 356 6.85 13.69 12.14
CA GLY A 356 8.01 14.52 12.45
C GLY A 356 8.29 15.53 11.34
N GLU A 357 9.57 15.84 11.11
CA GLU A 357 9.98 16.63 9.95
C GLU A 357 9.86 15.79 8.67
N LEU A 358 9.15 16.31 7.67
CA LEU A 358 8.78 15.57 6.48
C LEU A 358 9.75 15.84 5.32
N TYR A 359 10.17 14.77 4.67
CA TYR A 359 11.01 14.80 3.47
C TYR A 359 10.38 13.94 2.40
N MET A 360 10.79 14.14 1.15
CA MET A 360 10.36 13.32 0.02
C MET A 360 11.53 13.02 -0.89
N THR A 361 11.66 11.76 -1.29
CA THR A 361 12.70 11.29 -2.21
C THR A 361 12.12 10.98 -3.58
N ASP A 362 12.88 11.35 -4.61
CA ASP A 362 12.56 10.96 -5.99
C ASP A 362 12.90 9.48 -6.19
N LEU A 363 11.90 8.71 -6.64
CA LEU A 363 12.06 7.31 -7.01
C LEU A 363 12.38 7.12 -8.50
N GLY A 364 12.31 8.19 -9.29
CA GLY A 364 12.41 8.15 -10.75
C GLY A 364 11.09 7.75 -11.43
N ILE A 365 9.95 7.81 -10.74
CA ILE A 365 8.64 7.47 -11.31
C ILE A 365 8.25 8.51 -12.38
N PRO A 366 8.07 8.11 -13.66
CA PRO A 366 7.73 9.04 -14.72
C PRO A 366 6.39 9.75 -14.49
N ARG A 367 6.29 11.02 -14.94
CA ARG A 367 5.06 11.84 -14.86
C ARG A 367 3.81 11.13 -15.43
N ALA A 368 3.99 10.32 -16.47
CA ALA A 368 2.90 9.56 -17.08
C ALA A 368 2.25 8.55 -16.09
N CYS A 369 3.04 7.93 -15.20
CA CYS A 369 2.55 6.97 -14.22
C CYS A 369 1.64 7.65 -13.19
N TRP A 370 2.05 8.82 -12.69
CA TRP A 370 1.23 9.64 -11.79
C TRP A 370 -0.10 10.06 -12.40
N LYS A 371 -0.09 10.44 -13.69
CA LYS A 371 -1.32 10.78 -14.43
C LYS A 371 -2.28 9.59 -14.52
N LYS A 372 -1.76 8.39 -14.82
CA LYS A 372 -2.55 7.16 -14.89
C LYS A 372 -3.08 6.71 -13.53
N ALA A 373 -2.32 6.95 -12.46
CA ALA A 373 -2.74 6.75 -11.08
C ALA A 373 -3.81 7.74 -10.58
N GLY A 374 -4.28 8.65 -11.46
CA GLY A 374 -5.32 9.62 -11.13
C GLY A 374 -4.82 10.76 -10.22
N VAL A 375 -3.51 10.94 -10.09
CA VAL A 375 -2.93 12.04 -9.28
C VAL A 375 -3.03 13.35 -10.06
N LYS A 376 -4.01 14.16 -9.69
CA LYS A 376 -4.24 15.47 -10.31
C LYS A 376 -3.21 16.48 -9.84
N GLY A 377 -2.72 17.31 -10.77
CA GLY A 377 -1.80 18.39 -10.44
C GLY A 377 -0.40 17.94 -10.03
N TRP A 378 0.04 16.73 -10.41
CA TRP A 378 1.44 16.32 -10.22
C TRP A 378 2.38 17.28 -10.95
N THR A 379 3.09 18.07 -10.16
CA THR A 379 4.19 18.93 -10.58
C THR A 379 5.44 18.35 -9.93
N ALA A 380 6.49 18.09 -10.72
CA ALA A 380 7.72 17.50 -10.22
C ALA A 380 8.42 18.53 -9.32
N PRO A 381 8.37 18.40 -7.98
CA PRO A 381 8.79 19.46 -7.06
C PRO A 381 10.28 19.36 -6.71
N TRP A 382 11.04 18.59 -7.48
CA TRP A 382 12.42 18.19 -7.20
C TRP A 382 13.44 19.31 -7.39
N GLY A 383 13.20 20.23 -8.34
CA GLY A 383 14.20 21.22 -8.72
C GLY A 383 15.47 20.52 -9.23
N ALA A 384 16.62 20.83 -8.62
CA ALA A 384 17.91 20.17 -8.89
C ALA A 384 18.25 19.05 -7.89
N ASP A 385 17.37 18.79 -6.91
CA ASP A 385 17.61 17.88 -5.81
C ASP A 385 16.81 16.57 -5.96
N PHE A 386 17.32 15.48 -5.39
CA PHE A 386 16.62 14.17 -5.36
C PHE A 386 15.94 13.89 -4.00
N LEU A 387 16.26 14.71 -2.99
CA LEU A 387 15.67 14.68 -1.66
C LEU A 387 15.29 16.11 -1.30
N ILE A 388 14.01 16.35 -1.03
CA ILE A 388 13.51 17.68 -0.67
C ILE A 388 12.83 17.66 0.70
N ALA A 389 13.01 18.74 1.47
CA ALA A 389 12.27 18.98 2.70
C ALA A 389 10.87 19.54 2.38
N LEU A 390 9.87 19.09 3.13
CA LEU A 390 8.48 19.49 2.99
C LEU A 390 8.01 20.25 4.24
N GLU A 391 7.04 21.14 4.05
CA GLU A 391 6.41 21.92 5.12
C GLU A 391 4.89 21.76 5.06
N TYR A 392 4.29 21.71 6.26
CA TYR A 392 2.84 21.77 6.44
C TYR A 392 2.43 23.25 6.40
N ALA A 393 1.82 23.66 5.28
CA ALA A 393 1.24 24.99 5.15
C ALA A 393 -0.12 25.05 5.87
N SER A 394 -0.29 26.11 6.66
CA SER A 394 -1.51 26.44 7.42
C SER A 394 -2.60 27.04 6.56
#